data_AF-A0A944L1R9-F1
#
_entry.id   AF-A0A944L1R9-F1
#
_cell.length_a   1.000
_cell.length_b   1.000
_cell.length_c   1.000
_cell.angle_alpha   90.00
_cell.angle_beta   90.00
_cell.angle_gamma   90.00
#
_symmetry.space_group_name_H-M   'P 1'
#
loop_
_entity.id
_entity.type
_entity.pdbx_description
1 polymer ?
#
loop_
_entity_poly.entity_id
_entity_poly.type
_entity_poly.pdbx_seq_one_letter_code
_entity_poly.pdbx_strand_id
1 'polypeptide(L)'
;MATDEEALLAVLGEEILAYQIAELLPEQRAAADLELARCSAALVAHALLRHDSAVAAVRIEEDSDPDERYASAAISAEGAERDLTDAESDDLGGLDSNLMDSNAAAWHPLCRDVDDRHGVYVLDVAGALESGREVLARRASSSR
;
A
#
# COMPACT_ATOMS: atom_id res chain seq x y z
N MET A 1 -2.51 -8.05 -22.66
CA MET A 1 -3.26 -7.97 -21.40
C MET A 1 -2.28 -7.36 -20.42
N ALA A 2 -2.59 -6.20 -19.85
CA ALA A 2 -1.81 -5.68 -18.74
C ALA A 2 -1.93 -6.64 -17.55
N THR A 3 -0.86 -6.81 -16.77
CA THR A 3 -0.94 -7.53 -15.50
C THR A 3 -1.71 -6.69 -14.46
N ASP A 4 -2.21 -7.32 -13.40
CA ASP A 4 -2.86 -6.59 -12.29
C ASP A 4 -1.92 -5.52 -11.72
N GLU A 5 -0.62 -5.81 -11.65
CA GLU A 5 0.40 -4.88 -11.19
C GLU A 5 0.54 -3.66 -12.12
N GLU A 6 0.65 -3.86 -13.43
CA GLU A 6 0.71 -2.77 -14.41
C GLU A 6 -0.56 -1.90 -14.38
N ALA A 7 -1.72 -2.53 -14.20
CA ALA A 7 -2.99 -1.82 -14.06
C ALA A 7 -3.05 -1.01 -12.76
N LEU A 8 -2.57 -1.56 -11.65
CA LEU A 8 -2.48 -0.86 -10.36
C LEU A 8 -1.51 0.32 -10.41
N LEU A 9 -0.37 0.20 -11.09
CA LEU A 9 0.57 1.31 -11.29
C LEU A 9 -0.08 2.47 -12.07
N ALA A 10 -0.86 2.16 -13.11
CA ALA A 10 -1.59 3.16 -13.85
C ALA A 10 -2.62 3.89 -12.97
N VAL A 11 -3.41 3.14 -12.18
CA VAL A 11 -4.39 3.72 -11.25
C VAL A 11 -3.68 4.55 -10.18
N LEU A 12 -2.59 4.05 -9.59
CA LEU A 12 -1.81 4.80 -8.60
C LEU A 12 -1.34 6.16 -9.15
N GLY A 13 -0.85 6.19 -10.39
CA GLY A 13 -0.46 7.43 -11.05
C GLY A 13 -1.62 8.43 -11.22
N GLU A 14 -2.83 7.94 -11.54
CA GLU A 14 -4.04 8.78 -11.59
C GLU A 14 -4.41 9.33 -10.21
N GLU A 15 -4.34 8.49 -9.17
CA GLU A 15 -4.71 8.88 -7.81
C GLU A 15 -3.73 9.87 -7.19
N ILE A 16 -2.42 9.70 -7.42
CA ILE A 16 -1.41 10.69 -6.99
C ILE A 16 -1.70 12.05 -7.62
N LEU A 17 -2.03 12.08 -8.92
CA LEU A 17 -2.40 13.33 -9.60
C LEU A 17 -3.69 13.92 -9.02
N ALA A 18 -4.71 13.11 -8.75
CA ALA A 18 -5.95 13.57 -8.15
C ALA A 18 -5.72 14.16 -6.75
N TYR A 19 -4.87 13.51 -5.95
CA TYR A 19 -4.51 13.92 -4.59
C TYR A 19 -3.75 15.27 -4.55
N GLN A 20 -2.92 15.54 -5.56
CA GLN A 20 -2.14 16.77 -5.69
C GLN A 20 -2.96 18.00 -6.14
N ILE A 21 -4.20 17.80 -6.60
CA ILE A 21 -5.08 18.91 -7.00
C ILE A 21 -5.72 19.54 -5.75
N ALA A 22 -5.43 20.81 -5.51
CA ALA A 22 -5.67 21.53 -4.26
C ALA A 22 -7.14 21.74 -3.82
N GLU A 23 -8.13 21.18 -4.54
CA GLU A 23 -9.55 21.52 -4.36
C GLU A 23 -10.49 20.30 -4.41
N LEU A 24 -10.05 19.13 -3.97
CA LEU A 24 -10.99 18.02 -3.77
C LEU A 24 -11.99 18.36 -2.65
N LEU A 25 -13.28 18.15 -2.89
CA LEU A 25 -14.28 18.12 -1.82
C LEU A 25 -13.92 17.01 -0.82
N PRO A 26 -14.31 17.12 0.46
CA PRO A 26 -13.95 16.12 1.48
C PRO A 26 -14.29 14.66 1.09
N GLU A 27 -15.41 14.46 0.41
CA GLU A 27 -15.85 13.14 -0.06
C GLU A 27 -14.97 12.60 -1.21
N GLN A 28 -14.52 13.48 -2.10
CA GLN A 28 -13.61 13.13 -3.19
C GLN A 28 -12.21 12.86 -2.65
N ARG A 29 -11.80 13.61 -1.61
CA ARG A 29 -10.56 13.37 -0.90
C ARG A 29 -10.57 12.02 -0.22
N ALA A 30 -11.61 11.70 0.56
CA ALA A 30 -11.73 10.39 1.21
C ALA A 30 -11.74 9.22 0.21
N ALA A 31 -12.35 9.40 -0.97
CA ALA A 31 -12.29 8.40 -2.04
C ALA A 31 -10.89 8.25 -2.63
N ALA A 32 -10.19 9.36 -2.92
CA ALA A 32 -8.81 9.34 -3.42
C ALA A 32 -7.85 8.76 -2.38
N ASP A 33 -7.99 9.11 -1.10
CA ASP A 33 -7.23 8.55 0.03
C ASP A 33 -7.39 7.02 0.07
N LEU A 34 -8.61 6.53 -0.11
CA LEU A 34 -8.92 5.10 -0.11
C LEU A 34 -8.32 4.36 -1.31
N GLU A 35 -8.45 4.91 -2.51
CA GLU A 35 -7.90 4.30 -3.73
C GLU A 35 -6.37 4.31 -3.69
N LEU A 36 -5.75 5.44 -3.28
CA LEU A 36 -4.31 5.58 -3.08
C LEU A 36 -3.78 4.52 -2.11
N ALA A 37 -4.36 4.45 -0.90
CA ALA A 37 -3.99 3.47 0.12
C ALA A 37 -4.03 2.03 -0.39
N ARG A 38 -5.12 1.64 -1.06
CA ARG A 38 -5.31 0.27 -1.56
C ARG A 38 -4.36 -0.07 -2.70
N CYS A 39 -4.15 0.85 -3.64
CA CYS A 39 -3.21 0.67 -4.73
C CYS A 39 -1.78 0.53 -4.20
N SER A 40 -1.34 1.43 -3.32
CA SER A 40 -0.02 1.39 -2.73
C SER A 40 0.21 0.12 -1.91
N ALA A 41 -0.72 -0.25 -1.03
CA ALA A 41 -0.62 -1.49 -0.26
C ALA A 41 -0.55 -2.73 -1.17
N ALA A 42 -1.38 -2.80 -2.21
CA ALA A 42 -1.36 -3.91 -3.17
C ALA A 42 -0.04 -3.99 -3.95
N LEU A 43 0.53 -2.85 -4.33
CA LEU A 43 1.81 -2.79 -5.05
C LEU A 43 2.99 -3.17 -4.14
N VAL A 44 2.98 -2.75 -2.87
CA VAL A 44 3.93 -3.25 -1.85
C VAL A 44 3.87 -4.78 -1.76
N ALA A 45 2.67 -5.34 -1.66
CA ALA A 45 2.47 -6.79 -1.64
C ALA A 45 2.97 -7.48 -2.92
N HIS A 46 2.69 -6.92 -4.10
CA HIS A 46 3.18 -7.44 -5.37
C HIS A 46 4.71 -7.42 -5.43
N ALA A 47 5.35 -6.31 -5.05
CA ALA A 47 6.80 -6.15 -5.06
C ALA A 47 7.48 -7.25 -4.22
N LEU A 48 7.04 -7.45 -2.98
CA LEU A 48 7.60 -8.47 -2.09
C LEU A 48 7.39 -9.89 -2.60
N LEU A 49 6.20 -10.20 -3.13
CA LEU A 49 5.89 -11.53 -3.66
C LEU A 49 6.66 -11.89 -4.94
N ARG A 50 7.23 -10.93 -5.65
CA ARG A 50 8.16 -11.21 -6.76
C ARG A 50 9.46 -11.85 -6.27
N HIS A 51 9.92 -11.46 -5.08
CA HIS A 51 11.16 -11.95 -4.48
C HIS A 51 10.92 -13.19 -3.64
N ASP A 52 9.83 -13.22 -2.88
CA ASP A 52 9.53 -14.29 -1.94
C ASP A 52 8.02 -14.54 -1.83
N SER A 53 7.56 -15.66 -2.41
CA SER A 53 6.16 -16.06 -2.39
C SER A 53 5.65 -16.47 -0.99
N ALA A 54 6.52 -16.62 0.01
CA ALA A 54 6.14 -17.00 1.37
C ALA A 54 5.87 -15.80 2.29
N VAL A 55 6.08 -14.57 1.80
CA VAL A 55 5.75 -13.36 2.58
C VAL A 55 4.24 -13.30 2.81
N ALA A 56 3.84 -13.18 4.06
CA ALA A 56 2.44 -13.08 4.48
C ALA A 56 2.08 -11.68 4.99
N ALA A 57 3.06 -10.93 5.49
CA ALA A 57 2.88 -9.56 5.94
C ALA A 57 4.17 -8.76 5.78
N VAL A 58 4.06 -7.44 5.85
CA VAL A 58 5.18 -6.51 5.85
C VAL A 58 5.05 -5.55 7.03
N ARG A 59 6.16 -5.33 7.74
CA ARG A 59 6.27 -4.30 8.77
C ARG A 59 6.57 -2.97 8.10
N ILE A 60 5.75 -1.98 8.39
CA ILE A 60 5.89 -0.60 7.98
C ILE A 60 6.15 0.22 9.25
N GLU A 61 7.15 1.07 9.20
CA GLU A 61 7.53 1.94 10.32
C GLU A 61 7.48 3.41 9.90
N GLU A 62 7.17 4.27 10.85
CA GLU A 62 7.39 5.71 10.72
C GLU A 62 8.88 6.01 10.75
N ASP A 63 9.32 6.89 9.86
CA ASP A 63 10.67 7.46 9.95
C ASP A 63 10.67 8.64 10.93
N SER A 64 11.84 9.24 11.06
CA SER A 64 12.15 10.50 11.72
C SER A 64 11.26 11.65 11.25
N ASP A 65 10.84 11.61 9.98
CA ASP A 65 9.79 12.47 9.46
C ASP A 65 8.43 11.80 9.73
N PRO A 66 7.55 12.42 10.54
CA PRO A 66 6.25 11.85 10.87
C PRO A 66 5.33 11.69 9.66
N ASP A 67 5.66 12.25 8.50
CA ASP A 67 4.90 12.03 7.27
C ASP A 67 5.45 10.86 6.43
N GLU A 68 6.67 10.37 6.71
CA GLU A 68 7.34 9.32 5.96
C GLU A 68 7.18 7.94 6.60
N ARG A 69 6.79 6.96 5.76
CA ARG A 69 6.65 5.56 6.15
C ARG A 69 7.56 4.73 5.25
N TYR A 70 8.17 3.71 5.83
CA TYR A 70 8.99 2.78 5.08
C TYR A 70 8.72 1.34 5.52
N ALA A 71 8.75 0.42 4.57
CA ALA A 71 8.75 -0.99 4.87
C ALA A 71 10.12 -1.39 5.40
N SER A 72 10.13 -2.09 6.54
CA SER A 72 11.36 -2.41 7.26
C SER A 72 11.62 -3.90 7.40
N ALA A 73 10.58 -4.73 7.35
CA ALA A 73 10.71 -6.18 7.45
C ALA A 73 9.63 -6.93 6.68
N ALA A 74 9.99 -8.06 6.10
CA ALA A 74 9.05 -9.05 5.57
C ALA A 74 8.77 -10.12 6.64
N ILE A 75 7.53 -10.57 6.72
CA ILE A 75 7.07 -11.50 7.75
C ILE A 75 6.42 -12.71 7.09
N SER A 76 6.87 -13.91 7.46
CA SER A 76 6.29 -15.17 6.96
C SER A 76 4.93 -15.47 7.60
N ALA A 77 4.23 -16.48 7.07
CA ALA A 77 2.96 -16.96 7.64
C ALA A 77 3.12 -17.49 9.08
N GLU A 78 4.29 -18.02 9.42
CA GLU A 78 4.65 -18.50 10.76
C GLU A 78 5.01 -17.34 11.72
N GLY A 79 5.06 -16.11 11.22
CA GLY A 79 5.44 -14.92 11.99
C GLY A 79 6.94 -14.70 12.10
N ALA A 80 7.76 -15.39 11.30
CA ALA A 80 9.20 -15.13 11.27
C ALA A 80 9.46 -13.83 10.52
N GLU A 81 10.13 -12.88 11.18
CA GLU A 81 10.51 -11.61 10.58
C GLU A 81 11.92 -11.69 10.01
N ARG A 82 12.11 -11.03 8.87
CA ARG A 82 13.43 -10.79 8.27
C ARG A 82 13.50 -9.37 7.74
N ASP A 83 14.70 -8.81 7.76
CA ASP A 83 14.97 -7.54 7.10
C ASP A 83 14.70 -7.67 5.60
N LEU A 84 14.30 -6.54 4.99
CA LEU A 84 14.19 -6.46 3.54
C LEU A 84 15.58 -6.49 2.90
N THR A 85 15.68 -7.18 1.78
CA THR A 85 16.87 -7.13 0.94
C THR A 85 16.92 -5.81 0.18
N ASP A 86 18.12 -5.39 -0.24
CA ASP A 86 18.29 -4.17 -1.05
C ASP A 86 17.40 -4.19 -2.31
N ALA A 87 17.25 -5.36 -2.94
CA ALA A 87 16.41 -5.52 -4.14
C ALA A 87 14.91 -5.35 -3.85
N GLU A 88 14.43 -5.80 -2.68
CA GLU A 88 13.05 -5.58 -2.25
C GLU A 88 12.83 -4.09 -1.94
N SER A 89 13.74 -3.46 -1.22
CA SER A 89 13.68 -2.03 -0.90
C SER A 89 13.69 -1.15 -2.16
N ASP A 90 14.55 -1.45 -3.14
CA ASP A 90 14.62 -0.74 -4.41
C ASP A 90 13.30 -0.87 -5.20
N ASP A 91 12.71 -2.07 -5.22
CA ASP A 91 11.45 -2.34 -5.91
C ASP A 91 10.24 -1.68 -5.24
N LEU A 92 10.31 -1.44 -3.93
CA LEU A 92 9.28 -0.71 -3.21
C LEU A 92 9.23 0.75 -3.62
N GLY A 93 10.36 1.38 -3.97
CA GLY A 93 10.39 2.65 -4.71
C GLY A 93 9.51 3.79 -4.15
N GLY A 94 9.25 3.83 -2.83
CA GLY A 94 8.35 4.80 -2.18
C GLY A 94 6.85 4.47 -2.31
N LEU A 95 6.47 3.23 -2.61
CA LEU A 95 5.08 2.79 -2.61
C LEU A 95 4.47 2.90 -1.21
N ASP A 96 5.22 2.44 -0.23
CA ASP A 96 4.99 2.55 1.22
C ASP A 96 4.88 3.99 1.70
N SER A 97 5.60 4.94 1.10
CA SER A 97 5.51 6.36 1.48
C SER A 97 4.16 7.00 1.14
N ASN A 98 3.30 6.34 0.37
CA ASN A 98 1.92 6.80 0.12
C ASN A 98 0.95 6.40 1.24
N LEU A 99 1.40 5.59 2.21
CA LEU A 99 0.64 5.16 3.38
C LEU A 99 0.92 6.15 4.52
N MET A 100 0.29 7.32 4.44
CA MET A 100 0.55 8.48 5.29
C MET A 100 -0.45 8.56 6.46
N ASP A 101 -0.16 9.39 7.46
CA ASP A 101 -1.14 9.72 8.52
C ASP A 101 -2.44 10.30 7.96
N SER A 102 -2.30 11.15 6.94
CA SER A 102 -3.45 11.82 6.31
C SER A 102 -4.44 10.85 5.66
N ASN A 103 -4.03 9.62 5.30
CA ASN A 103 -4.90 8.56 4.81
C ASN A 103 -4.90 7.30 5.71
N ALA A 104 -4.45 7.39 6.97
CA ALA A 104 -4.39 6.30 7.94
C ALA A 104 -5.69 5.50 8.06
N ALA A 105 -6.83 6.21 8.10
CA ALA A 105 -8.14 5.58 8.16
C ALA A 105 -8.45 4.63 6.99
N ALA A 106 -7.78 4.81 5.85
CA ALA A 106 -7.94 3.96 4.67
C ALA A 106 -7.03 2.73 4.66
N TRP A 107 -5.80 2.84 5.15
CA TRP A 107 -4.82 1.73 5.07
C TRP A 107 -4.64 0.95 6.38
N HIS A 108 -4.88 1.55 7.56
CA HIS A 108 -4.84 0.80 8.83
C HIS A 108 -5.77 -0.43 8.83
N PRO A 109 -6.97 -0.41 8.21
CA PRO A 109 -7.81 -1.61 8.11
C PRO A 109 -7.21 -2.76 7.29
N LEU A 110 -6.18 -2.50 6.48
CA LEU A 110 -5.43 -3.51 5.74
C LEU A 110 -4.31 -4.13 6.59
N CYS A 111 -4.00 -3.54 7.74
CA CYS A 111 -3.05 -4.07 8.70
C CYS A 111 -3.72 -5.10 9.60
N ARG A 112 -2.99 -6.18 9.90
CA ARG A 112 -3.41 -7.17 10.91
C ARG A 112 -2.99 -6.77 12.33
N ASP A 113 -2.02 -5.87 12.45
CA ASP A 113 -1.58 -5.28 13.71
C ASP A 113 -1.17 -3.83 13.50
N VAL A 114 -1.49 -2.98 14.48
CA VAL A 114 -1.28 -1.52 14.44
C VAL A 114 -0.84 -1.07 15.83
N ASP A 115 0.37 -0.53 15.91
CA ASP A 115 0.94 0.09 17.10
C ASP A 115 1.25 1.57 16.81
N ASP A 116 0.19 2.38 16.74
CA ASP A 116 0.25 3.84 16.50
C ASP A 116 1.18 4.54 17.49
N ARG A 117 1.36 3.99 18.70
CA ARG A 117 2.19 4.62 19.73
C ARG A 117 3.68 4.58 19.38
N HIS A 118 4.09 3.55 18.66
CA HIS A 118 5.48 3.36 18.24
C HIS A 118 5.66 3.52 16.73
N GLY A 119 4.60 3.90 16.00
CA GLY A 119 4.63 4.06 14.56
C GLY A 119 4.93 2.75 13.83
N VAL A 120 4.41 1.62 14.32
CA VAL A 120 4.66 0.29 13.74
C VAL A 120 3.36 -0.31 13.23
N TYR A 121 3.35 -0.75 11.98
CA TYR A 121 2.16 -1.25 11.30
C TYR A 121 2.48 -2.53 10.55
N VAL A 122 1.68 -3.58 10.73
CA VAL A 122 1.88 -4.86 10.06
C VAL A 122 0.81 -5.03 8.99
N LEU A 123 1.16 -4.66 7.76
CA LEU A 123 0.29 -4.76 6.59
C LEU A 123 0.14 -6.22 6.16
N ASP A 124 -1.11 -6.68 6.00
CA ASP A 124 -1.41 -8.04 5.54
C ASP A 124 -1.32 -8.14 4.01
N VAL A 125 -0.48 -9.04 3.50
CA VAL A 125 -0.24 -9.16 2.04
C VAL A 125 -1.50 -9.63 1.32
N ALA A 126 -2.24 -10.59 1.89
CA ALA A 126 -3.44 -11.13 1.23
C ALA A 126 -4.56 -10.08 1.16
N GLY A 127 -4.81 -9.37 2.26
CA GLY A 127 -5.79 -8.28 2.34
C GLY A 127 -5.44 -7.11 1.42
N ALA A 128 -4.16 -6.77 1.31
CA ALA A 128 -3.67 -5.75 0.38
C ALA A 128 -3.93 -6.13 -1.08
N LEU A 129 -3.56 -7.36 -1.49
CA LEU A 129 -3.82 -7.85 -2.85
C LEU A 129 -5.31 -7.87 -3.19
N GLU A 130 -6.15 -8.35 -2.27
CA GLU A 130 -7.59 -8.39 -2.51
C GLU A 130 -8.16 -6.99 -2.66
N SER A 131 -7.73 -6.06 -1.81
CA SER A 131 -8.13 -4.65 -1.92
C SER A 131 -7.73 -4.03 -3.26
N GLY A 132 -6.53 -4.33 -3.77
CA GLY A 132 -6.10 -3.92 -5.10
C GLY A 132 -7.00 -4.48 -6.21
N ARG A 133 -7.40 -5.75 -6.13
CA ARG A 133 -8.35 -6.34 -7.08
C ARG A 133 -9.71 -5.67 -7.05
N GLU A 134 -10.21 -5.30 -5.88
CA GLU A 134 -11.46 -4.54 -5.75
C GLU A 134 -11.38 -3.19 -6.47
N VAL A 135 -10.23 -2.48 -6.36
CA VAL A 135 -9.98 -1.24 -7.09
C VAL A 135 -10.10 -1.46 -8.59
N LEU A 136 -9.39 -2.46 -9.12
CA LEU A 136 -9.41 -2.78 -10.55
C LEU A 136 -10.82 -3.16 -11.04
N ALA A 137 -11.56 -3.95 -10.24
CA ALA A 137 -12.93 -4.35 -10.56
C ALA A 137 -13.89 -3.15 -10.62
N ARG A 138 -13.78 -2.20 -9.68
CA ARG A 138 -14.57 -0.96 -9.69
C ARG A 138 -14.26 -0.09 -10.90
N ARG A 139 -12.97 0.08 -11.24
CA ARG A 139 -12.52 0.87 -12.40
C ARG A 139 -13.05 0.27 -13.70
N ALA A 140 -12.89 -1.04 -13.89
CA ALA A 140 -13.40 -1.75 -15.06
C ALA A 140 -14.94 -1.69 -15.20
N SER A 141 -15.65 -1.58 -14.08
CA SER A 141 -17.11 -1.44 -14.06
C SER A 141 -17.58 -0.01 -14.33
N SER A 142 -16.78 1.00 -13.98
CA SER A 142 -17.08 2.42 -14.20
C SER A 142 -16.76 2.90 -15.62
N SER A 143 -15.98 2.13 -16.38
CA SER A 143 -15.67 2.39 -17.79
C SER A 143 -16.68 1.78 -18.79
N ARG A 144 -17.77 1.15 -18.32
CA ARG A 144 -18.85 0.59 -19.16
C ARG A 144 -20.11 1.46 -19.09
#